data_AF-A0A849BZ82-F1
#
_entry.id   AF-A0A849BZ82-F1
#
_cell.length_a   1.000
_cell.length_b   1.000
_cell.length_c   1.000
_cell.angle_alpha   90.00
_cell.angle_beta   90.00
_cell.angle_gamma   90.00
#
_symmetry.space_group_name_H-M   'P 1'
#
loop_
_entity.id
_entity.type
_entity.pdbx_description
1 polymer ?
#
loop_
_entity_poly.entity_id
_entity_poly.type
_entity_poly.pdbx_seq_one_letter_code
_entity_poly.pdbx_strand_id
1 'polypeptide(L)'
;SVLGPLGVDDARTALAELVALHRAGLDEPLPLPIKTAEAYASRRRGGGSVLAAQDAAARRWDSDRFPGEAADPEHLLLHGRELPSAELWFPTKDAERGAGWARDEPTRLGALARRVWDRLLDAEAGGTGAAA
;
A
#
# COMPACT_ATOMS: atom_id res chain seq x y z
N SER A 1 15.50 9.71 4.44
CA SER A 1 14.55 9.49 5.55
C SER A 1 15.33 8.89 6.71
N VAL A 2 15.19 9.44 7.92
CA VAL A 2 15.77 8.86 9.15
C VAL A 2 14.60 8.58 10.08
N LEU A 3 14.37 7.31 10.38
CA LEU A 3 13.34 6.90 11.33
C LEU A 3 13.92 7.01 12.75
N GLY A 4 13.26 7.80 13.60
CA GLY A 4 13.58 7.86 15.03
C GLY A 4 13.18 6.57 15.76
N PRO A 5 13.58 6.41 17.03
CA PRO A 5 13.14 5.29 17.85
C PRO A 5 11.60 5.30 17.99
N LEU A 6 10.98 4.14 17.79
CA LEU A 6 9.55 3.95 18.01
C LEU A 6 9.28 3.58 19.47
N GLY A 7 8.16 4.05 20.01
CA GLY A 7 7.65 3.55 21.29
C GLY A 7 7.40 2.04 21.23
N VAL A 8 7.55 1.34 22.36
CA VAL A 8 7.45 -0.14 22.39
C VAL A 8 6.10 -0.65 21.89
N ASP A 9 5.01 0.05 22.22
CA ASP A 9 3.67 -0.33 21.81
C ASP A 9 3.42 -0.06 20.32
N ASP A 10 3.95 1.04 19.79
CA ASP A 10 3.90 1.36 18.36
C ASP A 10 4.68 0.34 17.54
N ALA A 11 5.89 -0.02 18.00
CA ALA A 11 6.73 -1.03 17.35
C ALA A 11 6.06 -2.40 17.34
N ARG A 12 5.47 -2.83 18.48
CA ARG A 12 4.72 -4.09 18.56
C ARG A 12 3.52 -4.09 17.63
N THR A 13 2.79 -2.98 17.59
CA THR A 13 1.62 -2.86 16.72
C THR A 13 2.04 -2.90 15.25
N ALA A 14 3.05 -2.12 14.84
CA ALA A 14 3.59 -2.14 13.48
C ALA A 14 4.00 -3.54 13.02
N LEU A 15 4.78 -4.24 13.86
CA LEU A 15 5.21 -5.60 13.55
C LEU A 15 4.03 -6.58 13.45
N ALA A 16 3.07 -6.50 14.37
CA ALA A 16 1.91 -7.39 14.37
C ALA A 16 1.09 -7.25 13.08
N GLU A 17 0.95 -6.04 12.55
CA GLU A 17 0.22 -5.78 11.31
C GLU A 17 0.94 -6.30 10.08
N LEU A 18 2.26 -6.10 10.00
CA LEU A 18 3.08 -6.65 8.91
C LEU A 18 3.06 -8.18 8.92
N VAL A 19 3.14 -8.81 10.09
CA VAL A 19 3.03 -10.27 10.22
C VAL A 19 1.64 -10.76 9.83
N ALA A 20 0.58 -10.01 10.13
CA ALA A 20 -0.77 -10.36 9.69
C ALA A 20 -0.91 -10.28 8.16
N LEU A 21 -0.37 -9.25 7.51
CA LEU A 21 -0.30 -9.15 6.05
C LEU A 21 0.51 -10.31 5.45
N HIS A 22 1.67 -10.63 6.04
CA HIS A 22 2.48 -11.76 5.59
C HIS A 22 1.70 -13.07 5.64
N ARG A 23 0.98 -13.35 6.73
CA ARG A 23 0.12 -14.54 6.85
C ARG A 23 -0.98 -14.56 5.80
N ALA A 24 -1.68 -13.44 5.59
CA ALA A 24 -2.71 -13.36 4.55
C ALA A 24 -2.14 -13.61 3.14
N GLY A 25 -0.91 -13.16 2.89
CA GLY A 25 -0.18 -13.43 1.64
C GLY A 25 0.30 -14.86 1.46
N LEU A 26 0.34 -15.67 2.52
CA LEU A 26 0.58 -17.12 2.43
C LEU A 26 -0.70 -17.90 2.11
N ASP A 27 -1.87 -17.36 2.45
CA ASP A 27 -3.16 -17.99 2.16
C ASP A 27 -3.62 -17.71 0.72
N GLU A 28 -3.40 -16.50 0.22
CA GLU A 28 -3.69 -16.11 -1.16
C GLU A 28 -2.77 -14.95 -1.62
N PRO A 29 -2.55 -14.77 -2.94
CA PRO A 29 -1.85 -13.61 -3.46
C PRO A 29 -2.58 -12.30 -3.09
N LEU A 30 -1.91 -11.42 -2.35
CA LEU A 30 -2.45 -10.09 -2.03
C LEU A 30 -2.29 -9.16 -3.23
N PRO A 31 -3.33 -8.39 -3.61
CA PRO A 31 -3.21 -7.35 -4.65
C PRO A 31 -2.49 -6.12 -4.07
N LEU A 32 -1.19 -6.28 -3.80
CA LEU A 32 -0.32 -5.27 -3.20
C LEU A 32 1.01 -5.14 -3.99
N PRO A 33 0.99 -4.63 -5.24
CA PRO A 33 2.23 -4.25 -5.92
C PRO A 33 2.88 -3.08 -5.18
N ILE A 34 4.14 -3.22 -4.80
CA ILE A 34 4.76 -2.39 -3.75
C ILE A 34 4.90 -0.91 -4.17
N LYS A 35 5.38 -0.60 -5.38
CA LYS A 35 5.54 0.80 -5.84
C LYS A 35 4.20 1.46 -6.15
N THR A 36 3.25 0.69 -6.66
CA THR A 36 1.88 1.09 -6.97
C THR A 36 1.11 1.40 -5.69
N ALA A 37 1.22 0.52 -4.69
CA ALA A 37 0.64 0.71 -3.37
C ALA A 37 1.25 1.89 -2.62
N GLU A 38 2.58 2.09 -2.70
CA GLU A 38 3.24 3.26 -2.13
C GLU A 38 2.68 4.55 -2.72
N ALA A 39 2.61 4.65 -4.05
CA ALA A 39 2.07 5.83 -4.71
C ALA A 39 0.60 6.11 -4.32
N TYR A 40 -0.20 5.04 -4.16
CA TYR A 40 -1.56 5.15 -3.68
C TYR A 40 -1.60 5.74 -2.26
N ALA A 41 -0.90 5.11 -1.31
CA ALA A 41 -0.91 5.49 0.09
C ALA A 41 -0.34 6.90 0.31
N SER A 42 0.77 7.24 -0.36
CA SER A 42 1.36 8.58 -0.34
C SER A 42 0.37 9.66 -0.80
N ARG A 43 -0.44 9.38 -1.83
CA ARG A 43 -1.50 10.32 -2.26
C ARG A 43 -2.63 10.43 -1.27
N ARG A 44 -3.09 9.32 -0.68
CA ARG A 44 -4.14 9.34 0.35
C ARG A 44 -3.70 10.08 1.61
N ARG A 45 -2.47 9.83 2.07
CA ARG A 45 -1.88 10.54 3.19
C ARG A 45 -1.78 12.04 2.95
N GLY A 46 -1.45 12.45 1.71
CA GLY A 46 -1.43 13.86 1.30
C GLY A 46 -2.81 14.51 1.16
N GLY A 47 -3.90 13.86 1.59
CA GLY A 47 -5.27 14.36 1.48
C GLY A 47 -5.90 14.19 0.09
N GLY A 48 -5.28 13.43 -0.80
CA GLY A 48 -5.83 13.11 -2.11
C GLY A 48 -7.08 12.23 -2.02
N SER A 49 -8.00 12.40 -2.97
CA SER A 49 -9.17 11.52 -3.10
C SER A 49 -8.78 10.10 -3.51
N VAL A 50 -9.71 9.15 -3.34
CA VAL A 50 -9.58 7.78 -3.87
C VAL A 50 -9.15 7.80 -5.34
N LEU A 51 -9.83 8.59 -6.17
CA LEU A 51 -9.56 8.68 -7.61
C LEU A 51 -8.15 9.22 -7.90
N ALA A 52 -7.75 10.30 -7.22
CA ALA A 52 -6.41 10.86 -7.40
C ALA A 52 -5.30 9.88 -6.97
N ALA A 53 -5.57 9.05 -5.96
CA ALA A 53 -4.66 7.98 -5.54
C ALA A 53 -4.62 6.82 -6.55
N GLN A 54 -5.76 6.44 -7.14
CA GLN A 54 -5.81 5.46 -8.24
C GLN A 54 -5.02 5.94 -9.45
N ASP A 55 -5.13 7.21 -9.84
CA ASP A 55 -4.37 7.79 -10.95
C ASP A 55 -2.86 7.75 -10.68
N ALA A 56 -2.44 7.99 -9.43
CA ALA A 56 -1.02 7.92 -9.07
C ALA A 56 -0.46 6.50 -9.05
N ALA A 57 -1.25 5.55 -8.57
CA ALA A 57 -0.95 4.14 -8.62
C ALA A 57 -0.86 3.62 -10.06
N ALA A 58 -1.83 3.96 -10.91
CA ALA A 58 -1.86 3.54 -12.32
C ALA A 58 -0.58 3.97 -13.08
N ARG A 59 -0.05 5.16 -12.81
CA ARG A 59 1.23 5.63 -13.39
C ARG A 59 2.45 4.81 -12.98
N ARG A 60 2.40 4.09 -11.85
CA ARG A 60 3.47 3.16 -11.41
C ARG A 60 3.26 1.76 -11.98
N TRP A 61 2.01 1.38 -12.19
CA TRP A 61 1.61 0.09 -12.70
C TRP A 61 1.82 -0.06 -14.21
N ASP A 62 1.25 0.85 -15.02
CA ASP A 62 1.25 0.79 -16.50
C ASP A 62 2.39 1.61 -17.16
N SER A 63 3.33 2.17 -16.37
CA SER A 63 4.26 3.25 -16.79
C SER A 63 4.74 3.22 -18.25
N ASP A 64 4.67 4.37 -18.92
CA ASP A 64 5.01 4.58 -20.34
C ASP A 64 6.50 4.90 -20.58
N ARG A 65 7.20 5.38 -19.56
CA ARG A 65 8.60 5.85 -19.65
C ARG A 65 9.61 4.74 -19.37
N PHE A 66 9.26 3.83 -18.46
CA PHE A 66 10.00 2.63 -18.09
C PHE A 66 8.98 1.53 -17.82
N PRO A 67 9.32 0.23 -17.95
CA PRO A 67 8.39 -0.83 -17.60
C PRO A 67 7.80 -0.61 -16.20
N GLY A 68 6.47 -0.50 -16.13
CA GLY A 68 5.75 -0.44 -14.86
C GLY A 68 5.67 -1.80 -14.18
N GLU A 69 5.16 -1.85 -12.94
CA GLU A 69 5.04 -3.11 -12.18
C GLU A 69 4.17 -4.15 -12.90
N ALA A 70 3.26 -3.76 -13.81
CA ALA A 70 2.48 -4.71 -14.60
C ALA A 70 3.33 -5.69 -15.44
N ALA A 71 4.53 -5.27 -15.83
CA ALA A 71 5.47 -6.03 -16.65
C ALA A 71 6.48 -6.84 -15.81
N ASP A 72 6.49 -6.70 -14.48
CA ASP A 72 7.42 -7.46 -13.63
C ASP A 72 7.06 -8.97 -13.65
N PRO A 73 8.04 -9.89 -13.63
CA PRO A 73 7.81 -11.33 -13.84
C PRO A 73 6.77 -11.95 -12.89
N GLU A 74 6.73 -11.53 -11.63
CA GLU A 74 5.78 -11.99 -10.63
C GLU A 74 4.33 -11.59 -10.97
N HIS A 75 4.13 -10.42 -11.56
CA HIS A 75 2.82 -9.92 -11.95
C HIS A 75 2.34 -10.59 -13.25
N LEU A 76 3.26 -10.81 -14.19
CA LEU A 76 3.00 -11.62 -15.38
C LEU A 76 2.63 -13.06 -15.01
N LEU A 77 3.33 -13.66 -14.06
CA LEU A 77 3.04 -15.02 -13.58
C LEU A 77 1.66 -15.10 -12.94
N LEU A 78 1.30 -14.11 -12.11
CA LEU A 78 0.02 -14.09 -11.40
C LEU A 78 -1.17 -13.89 -12.35
N HIS A 79 -1.03 -13.05 -13.37
CA HIS A 79 -2.15 -12.65 -14.24
C HIS A 79 -2.14 -13.33 -15.62
N GLY A 80 -1.05 -13.99 -15.99
CA GLY A 80 -0.85 -14.62 -17.30
C GLY A 80 -0.61 -13.64 -18.45
N ARG A 81 -0.60 -12.34 -18.15
CA ARG A 81 -0.40 -11.21 -19.08
C ARG A 81 -0.07 -9.96 -18.29
N GLU A 82 0.35 -8.91 -18.99
CA GLU A 82 0.30 -7.56 -18.44
C GLU A 82 -1.17 -7.18 -18.19
N LEU A 83 -1.54 -7.04 -16.92
CA LEU A 83 -2.88 -6.66 -16.49
C LEU A 83 -2.99 -5.12 -16.54
N PRO A 84 -3.97 -4.52 -17.24
CA PRO A 84 -4.20 -3.08 -17.21
C PRO A 84 -4.57 -2.57 -15.81
N SER A 85 -4.13 -1.35 -15.46
CA SER A 85 -4.44 -0.74 -14.14
C SER A 85 -5.94 -0.66 -13.82
N ALA A 86 -6.80 -0.53 -14.84
CA ALA A 86 -8.25 -0.52 -14.67
C ALA A 86 -8.79 -1.79 -13.99
N GLU A 87 -8.08 -2.92 -14.09
CA GLU A 87 -8.47 -4.21 -13.52
C GLU A 87 -7.94 -4.44 -12.10
N LEU A 88 -7.16 -3.51 -11.52
CA LEU A 88 -6.62 -3.63 -10.15
C LEU A 88 -7.66 -3.39 -9.04
N TRP A 89 -8.77 -2.74 -9.36
CA TRP A 89 -9.65 -2.09 -8.39
C TRP A 89 -10.76 -2.99 -7.87
N PHE A 90 -10.40 -4.11 -7.24
CA PHE A 90 -11.37 -5.00 -6.59
C PHE A 90 -11.96 -4.36 -5.32
N PRO A 91 -13.24 -4.63 -4.98
CA PRO A 91 -13.82 -4.17 -3.71
C PRO A 91 -13.06 -4.68 -2.49
N THR A 92 -12.94 -3.85 -1.44
CA THR A 92 -12.33 -4.25 -0.15
C THR A 92 -13.09 -5.41 0.49
N LYS A 93 -12.38 -6.43 0.98
CA LYS A 93 -12.98 -7.58 1.68
C LYS A 93 -13.41 -7.21 3.10
N ASP A 94 -14.37 -7.92 3.67
CA ASP A 94 -14.83 -7.68 5.03
C ASP A 94 -13.74 -7.90 6.09
N ALA A 95 -12.84 -8.87 5.87
CA ALA A 95 -11.67 -9.09 6.74
C ALA A 95 -10.67 -7.92 6.73
N GLU A 96 -10.75 -7.06 5.70
CA GLU A 96 -9.93 -5.86 5.52
C GLU A 96 -10.72 -4.60 5.93
N ARG A 97 -11.75 -4.80 6.75
CA ARG A 97 -12.55 -3.76 7.41
C ARG A 97 -12.46 -3.98 8.92
N GLY A 98 -12.20 -2.92 9.68
CA GLY A 98 -12.19 -3.01 11.14
C GLY A 98 -11.09 -2.19 11.80
N ALA A 99 -10.78 -2.54 13.05
CA ALA A 99 -9.73 -1.87 13.81
C ALA A 99 -8.37 -1.99 13.10
N GLY A 100 -7.67 -0.86 12.94
CA GLY A 100 -6.38 -0.79 12.24
C GLY A 100 -6.49 -0.69 10.71
N TRP A 101 -7.66 -0.85 10.11
CA TRP A 101 -7.87 -0.63 8.68
C TRP A 101 -8.44 0.76 8.42
N ALA A 102 -8.04 1.36 7.29
CA ALA A 102 -8.64 2.61 6.82
C ALA A 102 -10.12 2.39 6.46
N ARG A 103 -11.01 3.21 7.02
CA ARG A 103 -12.46 3.03 6.89
C ARG A 103 -13.02 3.55 5.57
N ASP A 104 -12.29 4.45 4.93
CA ASP A 104 -12.66 5.19 3.73
C ASP A 104 -12.01 4.61 2.45
N GLU A 105 -11.67 3.31 2.48
CA GLU A 105 -11.08 2.60 1.35
C GLU A 105 -12.08 1.67 0.68
N PRO A 106 -12.57 2.00 -0.54
CA PRO A 106 -13.55 1.18 -1.25
C PRO A 106 -12.90 0.00 -1.98
N THR A 107 -11.59 0.06 -2.25
CA THR A 107 -10.86 -0.98 -2.99
C THR A 107 -9.87 -1.71 -2.10
N ARG A 108 -9.71 -3.00 -2.37
CA ARG A 108 -8.81 -3.90 -1.69
C ARG A 108 -7.35 -3.45 -1.77
N LEU A 109 -6.89 -3.04 -2.96
CA LEU A 109 -5.55 -2.46 -3.13
C LEU A 109 -5.38 -1.23 -2.25
N GLY A 110 -6.35 -0.30 -2.24
CA GLY A 110 -6.30 0.89 -1.40
C GLY A 110 -6.23 0.57 0.10
N ALA A 111 -7.06 -0.38 0.57
CA ALA A 111 -7.05 -0.83 1.96
C ALA A 111 -5.70 -1.44 2.36
N LEU A 112 -5.15 -2.34 1.53
CA LEU A 112 -3.86 -2.98 1.78
C LEU A 112 -2.69 -1.99 1.68
N ALA A 113 -2.75 -1.07 0.72
CA ALA A 113 -1.74 -0.02 0.54
C ALA A 113 -1.64 0.86 1.78
N ARG A 114 -2.77 1.36 2.28
CA ARG A 114 -2.79 2.15 3.52
C ARG A 114 -2.36 1.35 4.73
N ARG A 115 -2.78 0.07 4.79
CA ARG A 115 -2.39 -0.85 5.87
C ARG A 115 -0.88 -1.03 5.98
N VAL A 116 -0.18 -1.15 4.86
CA VAL A 116 1.28 -1.37 4.86
C VAL A 116 2.08 -0.07 4.98
N TRP A 117 1.62 1.02 4.36
CA TRP A 117 2.44 2.23 4.18
C TRP A 117 2.17 3.35 5.17
N ASP A 118 0.94 3.53 5.67
CA ASP A 118 0.57 4.73 6.44
C ASP A 118 1.50 4.97 7.63
N ARG A 119 1.79 3.93 8.42
CA ARG A 119 2.66 4.05 9.60
C ARG A 119 4.08 4.44 9.25
N LEU A 120 4.62 3.90 8.16
CA LEU A 120 5.95 4.28 7.70
C LEU A 120 5.92 5.77 7.33
N LEU A 121 4.99 6.17 6.47
CA LEU A 121 4.89 7.55 5.98
C LEU A 121 4.63 8.55 7.12
N ASP A 122 3.90 8.16 8.16
CA ASP A 122 3.70 8.99 9.36
C ASP A 122 4.98 9.14 10.17
N ALA A 123 5.74 8.06 10.35
CA ALA A 123 7.04 8.10 11.01
C ALA A 123 8.06 8.95 10.25
N GLU A 124 8.02 8.94 8.90
CA GLU A 124 8.90 9.78 8.08
C GLU A 124 8.61 11.27 8.24
N ALA A 125 7.33 11.65 8.35
CA ALA A 125 6.96 13.05 8.57
C ALA A 125 7.31 13.52 9.99
N GLY A 126 7.11 12.65 11.00
CA GLY A 126 7.45 12.94 12.40
C GLY A 126 8.97 12.96 12.68
N GLY A 127 9.77 12.25 11.88
CA GLY A 127 11.23 12.16 12.02
C GLY A 127 12.00 13.45 11.69
N THR A 128 11.34 14.47 11.13
CA THR A 128 11.98 15.75 10.75
C THR A 128 12.16 16.73 11.92
N GLY A 129 11.78 16.37 13.16
CA GLY A 129 11.67 17.30 14.29
C GLY A 129 12.46 16.97 15.57
N ALA A 130 13.36 15.98 15.58
CA ALA A 130 14.07 15.55 16.80
C ALA A 130 15.59 15.77 16.74
N ALA A 131 16.02 16.95 16.25
CA ALA A 131 17.38 17.43 16.38
C ALA A 131 17.37 18.97 16.54
N ALA A 132 17.04 19.44 17.74
CA ALA A 132 17.37 20.78 18.24
C ALA A 132 17.39 20.76 19.77
#